data_AF-A0AAW1YSZ1-F1
#
_entry.id   AF-A0AAW1YSZ1-F1
#
_cell.length_a   1.000
_cell.length_b   1.000
_cell.length_c   1.000
_cell.angle_alpha   90.00
_cell.angle_beta   90.00
_cell.angle_gamma   90.00
#
_symmetry.space_group_name_H-M   'P 1'
#
loop_
_entity.id
_entity.type
_entity.pdbx_description
1 polymer ?
#
loop_
_entity_poly.entity_id
_entity_poly.type
_entity_poly.pdbx_seq_one_letter_code
_entity_poly.pdbx_strand_id
1 'polypeptide(L)'
;MLTENGPPKFPDGPFPRSQDSNRCFSKAYCYRRLTNGELVERDWLMFSHKANKVYCFACKIFGGEKNSNSRFVKGYGNWRCLSSRLKQHETGPNHTDAYLAWKELET
;
A
#
# COMPACT_ATOMS: atom_id res chain seq x y z
N MET A 1 -20.23 1.45 5.63
CA MET A 1 -20.33 1.18 4.18
C MET A 1 -18.94 0.85 3.67
N LEU A 2 -18.63 -0.44 3.54
CA LEU A 2 -17.49 -0.94 2.78
C LEU A 2 -18.06 -1.23 1.40
N THR A 3 -17.93 -0.28 0.47
CA THR A 3 -18.50 -0.42 -0.87
C THR A 3 -17.75 -1.52 -1.62
N GLU A 4 -18.52 -2.33 -2.34
CA GLU A 4 -18.17 -3.60 -3.00
C GLU A 4 -17.24 -3.46 -4.23
N ASN A 5 -16.31 -2.51 -4.23
CA ASN A 5 -15.51 -2.19 -5.42
C ASN A 5 -14.02 -2.02 -5.08
N GLY A 6 -13.33 -3.12 -4.77
CA GLY A 6 -11.87 -3.16 -4.64
C GLY A 6 -11.26 -2.12 -3.68
N PRO A 7 -9.93 -2.05 -3.57
CA PRO A 7 -9.26 -0.93 -2.93
C PRO A 7 -9.54 0.37 -3.71
N PRO A 8 -9.76 1.52 -3.03
CA PRO A 8 -10.06 2.80 -3.68
C PRO A 8 -8.95 3.16 -4.68
N LYS A 9 -9.32 3.33 -5.96
CA LYS A 9 -8.38 3.39 -7.08
C LYS A 9 -7.29 4.44 -6.92
N PHE A 10 -7.56 5.63 -6.38
CA PHE A 10 -6.50 6.54 -5.95
C PHE A 10 -6.99 7.41 -4.79
N PRO A 11 -6.15 7.69 -3.78
CA PRO A 11 -6.50 8.66 -2.76
C PRO A 11 -6.46 10.07 -3.37
N ASP A 12 -7.52 10.85 -3.16
CA ASP A 12 -7.60 12.23 -3.64
C ASP A 12 -6.88 13.20 -2.71
N GLY A 13 -6.23 14.20 -3.30
CA GLY A 13 -5.55 15.24 -2.53
C GLY A 13 -6.55 16.25 -1.92
N PRO A 14 -6.08 17.14 -1.04
CA PRO A 14 -4.68 17.32 -0.61
C PRO A 14 -4.23 16.28 0.43
N PHE A 15 -2.97 15.85 0.33
CA PHE A 15 -2.38 14.91 1.30
C PHE A 15 -1.79 15.68 2.50
N PRO A 16 -2.18 15.34 3.74
CA PRO A 16 -1.66 16.01 4.93
C PRO A 16 -0.15 15.80 5.07
N ARG A 17 0.57 16.87 5.42
CA ARG A 17 2.01 16.80 5.67
C ARG A 17 2.27 16.12 7.02
N SER A 18 3.36 15.35 7.10
CA SER A 18 3.89 14.83 8.36
C SER A 18 4.48 15.99 9.16
N GLN A 19 4.27 15.97 10.48
CA GLN A 19 4.86 16.95 11.39
C GLN A 19 6.40 16.82 11.42
N ASP A 20 6.93 15.59 11.39
CA ASP A 20 8.37 15.33 11.58
C ASP A 20 9.24 15.66 10.35
N SER A 21 8.72 15.53 9.13
CA SER A 21 9.51 15.68 7.91
C SER A 21 8.96 16.71 6.92
N ASN A 22 7.82 17.33 7.23
CA ASN A 22 7.10 18.24 6.36
C ASN A 22 6.83 17.66 4.95
N ARG A 23 6.84 16.33 4.82
CA ARG A 23 6.59 15.57 3.59
C ARG A 23 5.17 15.05 3.61
N CYS A 24 4.59 14.76 2.46
CA CYS A 24 3.29 14.12 2.38
C CYS A 24 3.34 12.90 1.45
N PHE A 25 2.24 12.15 1.45
CA PHE A 25 1.99 11.16 0.44
C PHE A 25 1.97 11.81 -0.96
N SER A 26 2.30 11.03 -1.99
CA SER A 26 2.25 11.41 -3.39
C SER A 26 1.64 10.27 -4.19
N LYS A 27 0.82 10.58 -5.19
CA LYS A 27 0.25 9.59 -6.12
C LYS A 27 1.34 8.78 -6.84
N ALA A 28 2.57 9.28 -6.92
CA ALA A 28 3.70 8.52 -7.45
C ALA A 28 3.98 7.21 -6.69
N TYR A 29 3.65 7.11 -5.40
CA TYR A 29 3.80 5.87 -4.63
C TYR A 29 2.82 4.78 -5.04
N CYS A 30 1.70 5.13 -5.68
CA CYS A 30 0.74 4.18 -6.24
C CYS A 30 1.29 3.45 -7.49
N TYR A 31 2.48 3.81 -7.98
CA TYR A 31 3.06 3.17 -9.16
C TYR A 31 4.46 2.62 -8.89
N ARG A 32 4.74 1.45 -9.44
CA ARG A 32 6.07 0.86 -9.52
C ARG A 32 6.60 1.00 -10.93
N ARG A 33 7.85 1.47 -11.05
CA ARG A 33 8.58 1.43 -12.33
C ARG A 33 9.32 0.10 -12.47
N LEU A 34 9.05 -0.60 -13.57
CA LEU A 34 9.74 -1.83 -13.97
C LEU A 34 11.10 -1.51 -14.62
N THR A 35 11.94 -2.54 -14.81
CA THR A 35 13.25 -2.39 -15.44
C THR A 35 13.17 -2.01 -16.92
N ASN A 36 12.09 -2.41 -17.60
CA ASN A 36 11.77 -2.01 -18.97
C ASN A 36 11.22 -0.57 -19.08
N GLY A 37 11.05 0.15 -17.96
CA GLY A 37 10.54 1.52 -17.92
C GLY A 37 9.03 1.66 -17.73
N GLU A 38 8.27 0.56 -17.81
CA GLU A 38 6.82 0.59 -17.63
C GLU A 38 6.42 0.94 -16.20
N LEU A 39 5.29 1.65 -16.07
CA LEU A 39 4.67 1.96 -14.78
C LEU A 39 3.51 0.99 -14.54
N VAL A 40 3.61 0.21 -13.47
CA VAL A 40 2.56 -0.72 -13.02
C VAL A 40 1.92 -0.15 -11.76
N GLU A 41 0.61 -0.17 -11.69
CA GLU A 41 -0.15 0.28 -10.52
C GLU A 41 0.02 -0.69 -9.34
N ARG A 42 0.14 -0.15 -8.13
CA ARG A 42 0.04 -0.88 -6.87
C ARG A 42 -1.40 -0.84 -6.39
N ASP A 43 -2.24 -1.65 -7.03
CA ASP A 43 -3.64 -1.82 -6.68
C ASP A 43 -3.86 -2.25 -5.21
N TRP A 44 -2.90 -2.93 -4.59
CA TRP A 44 -2.95 -3.31 -3.17
C TRP A 44 -2.64 -2.17 -2.20
N LEU A 45 -2.17 -1.00 -2.65
CA LEU A 45 -1.70 0.09 -1.78
C LEU A 45 -2.84 1.09 -1.49
N MET A 46 -3.20 1.25 -0.22
CA MET A 46 -4.21 2.21 0.21
C MET A 46 -3.61 3.31 1.08
N PHE A 47 -4.11 4.54 0.95
CA PHE A 47 -3.78 5.65 1.85
C PHE A 47 -4.99 6.01 2.73
N SER A 48 -4.75 6.28 4.01
CA SER A 48 -5.75 6.81 4.94
C SER A 48 -5.44 8.25 5.28
N HIS A 49 -6.34 9.17 4.89
CA HIS A 49 -6.24 10.59 5.27
C HIS A 49 -6.31 10.77 6.79
N LYS A 50 -7.24 10.07 7.44
CA LYS A 50 -7.44 10.15 8.90
C LYS A 50 -6.20 9.75 9.69
N ALA A 51 -5.53 8.67 9.26
CA ALA A 51 -4.32 8.19 9.95
C ALA A 51 -3.02 8.81 9.42
N ASN A 52 -3.07 9.52 8.29
CA ASN A 52 -1.92 9.93 7.49
C ASN A 52 -0.90 8.78 7.30
N LYS A 53 -1.39 7.62 6.85
CA LYS A 53 -0.62 6.38 6.73
C LYS A 53 -1.04 5.58 5.50
N VAL A 54 -0.11 4.80 4.96
CA VAL A 54 -0.39 3.81 3.91
C VAL A 54 -0.51 2.40 4.48
N TYR A 55 -1.31 1.58 3.79
CA TYR A 55 -1.61 0.20 4.16
C TYR A 55 -1.54 -0.70 2.93
N CYS A 56 -1.23 -1.97 3.13
CA CYS A 56 -1.43 -3.00 2.11
C CYS A 56 -2.79 -3.66 2.36
N PHE A 57 -3.72 -3.50 1.42
CA PHE A 57 -5.05 -4.12 1.46
C PHE A 57 -4.95 -5.63 1.54
N ALA A 58 -4.22 -6.23 0.59
CA ALA A 58 -4.07 -7.67 0.48
C ALA A 58 -3.53 -8.28 1.78
N CYS A 59 -2.42 -7.76 2.32
CA CYS A 59 -1.86 -8.26 3.58
C CYS A 59 -2.76 -8.02 4.80
N LYS A 60 -3.59 -6.98 4.79
CA LYS A 60 -4.49 -6.69 5.92
C LYS A 60 -5.65 -7.67 5.98
N ILE A 61 -6.18 -8.09 4.83
CA ILE A 61 -7.35 -8.97 4.74
C ILE A 61 -6.93 -10.45 4.63
N PHE A 62 -6.00 -10.76 3.72
CA PHE A 62 -5.60 -12.12 3.35
C PHE A 62 -4.29 -12.58 4.01
N GLY A 63 -3.60 -11.70 4.73
CA GLY A 63 -2.28 -12.00 5.28
C GLY A 63 -2.27 -12.84 6.56
N GLY A 64 -3.42 -12.99 7.22
CA GLY A 64 -3.55 -13.74 8.48
C GLY A 64 -2.58 -13.30 9.59
N GLU A 65 -2.36 -14.19 10.57
CA GLU A 65 -1.46 -13.92 11.71
C GLU A 65 0.00 -13.68 11.27
N LYS A 66 0.43 -14.34 10.18
CA LYS A 66 1.78 -14.21 9.61
C LYS A 66 2.12 -12.77 9.22
N ASN A 67 1.12 -11.96 8.87
CA ASN A 67 1.28 -10.56 8.50
C ASN A 67 0.93 -9.57 9.62
N SER A 68 0.52 -10.02 10.80
CA SER A 68 0.12 -9.15 11.93
C SER A 68 1.21 -8.13 12.32
N ASN A 69 2.48 -8.51 12.16
CA ASN A 69 3.63 -7.66 12.45
C ASN A 69 4.10 -6.79 11.27
N SER A 70 3.49 -6.91 10.09
CA SER A 70 3.79 -6.07 8.95
C SER A 70 3.48 -4.61 9.25
N ARG A 71 4.43 -3.72 8.97
CA ARG A 71 4.23 -2.27 9.10
C ARG A 71 3.13 -1.76 8.17
N PHE A 72 2.91 -2.43 7.03
CA PHE A 72 1.84 -2.08 6.09
C PHE A 72 0.46 -2.60 6.53
N VAL A 73 0.39 -3.51 7.51
CA VAL A 73 -0.88 -3.89 8.17
C VAL A 73 -1.23 -2.91 9.29
N LYS A 74 -0.22 -2.51 10.09
CA LYS A 74 -0.34 -1.53 11.18
C LYS A 74 -0.45 -0.08 10.68
N GLY A 75 0.01 0.19 9.46
CA GLY A 75 0.04 1.50 8.82
C GLY A 75 1.43 2.12 8.83
N TYR A 76 1.89 2.59 7.67
CA TYR A 76 3.20 3.16 7.47
C TYR A 76 3.12 4.64 7.12
N GLY A 77 3.85 5.50 7.84
CA GLY A 77 3.77 6.97 7.70
C GLY A 77 5.11 7.68 7.45
N ASN A 78 6.22 6.94 7.29
CA ASN A 78 7.53 7.56 7.07
C ASN A 78 7.79 7.77 5.57
N TRP A 79 7.38 8.93 5.06
CA TRP A 79 7.46 9.27 3.63
C TRP A 79 8.88 9.28 3.07
N ARG A 80 9.91 9.54 3.88
CA ARG A 80 11.31 9.56 3.43
C ARG A 80 11.77 8.17 2.99
N CYS A 81 11.27 7.12 3.64
CA CYS A 81 11.66 5.74 3.40
C CYS A 81 10.59 4.93 2.67
N LEU A 82 9.47 5.55 2.28
CA LEU A 82 8.32 4.82 1.75
C LEU A 82 8.67 4.04 0.46
N SER A 83 9.37 4.65 -0.51
CA SER A 83 9.72 3.97 -1.77
C SER A 83 10.51 2.68 -1.55
N SER A 84 11.55 2.72 -0.70
CA SER A 84 12.40 1.55 -0.44
C SER A 84 11.65 0.48 0.35
N ARG A 85 10.78 0.88 1.29
CA ARG A 85 9.95 -0.06 2.06
C ARG A 85 8.84 -0.69 1.22
N LEU A 86 8.25 0.04 0.28
CA LEU A 86 7.30 -0.53 -0.67
C LEU A 86 7.98 -1.59 -1.52
N LYS A 87 9.17 -1.28 -2.08
CA LYS A 87 9.95 -2.24 -2.86
C LYS A 87 10.29 -3.51 -2.09
N GLN A 88 10.71 -3.38 -0.83
CA GLN A 88 11.00 -4.53 0.04
C GLN A 88 9.75 -5.34 0.37
N HIS A 89 8.63 -4.66 0.60
CA HIS A 89 7.37 -5.30 0.97
C HIS A 89 6.77 -6.09 -0.19
N GLU A 90 6.71 -5.48 -1.37
CA GLU A 90 6.07 -6.05 -2.57
C GLU A 90 6.83 -7.25 -3.16
N THR A 91 8.08 -7.48 -2.73
CA THR A 91 8.88 -8.66 -3.10
C THR A 91 8.92 -9.73 -2.01
N GLY A 92 8.25 -9.52 -0.86
CA GLY A 92 8.28 -10.45 0.26
C GLY A 92 7.25 -11.58 0.11
N PRO A 93 7.55 -12.82 0.57
CA PRO A 93 6.66 -13.97 0.40
C PRO A 93 5.29 -13.75 1.06
N ASN A 94 5.27 -13.20 2.27
CA ASN A 94 4.02 -12.91 2.98
C ASN A 94 3.10 -11.93 2.23
N HIS A 95 3.67 -11.02 1.43
CA HIS A 95 2.89 -10.14 0.57
C HIS A 95 2.41 -10.88 -0.67
N THR A 96 3.30 -11.61 -1.34
CA THR A 96 2.97 -12.41 -2.52
C THR A 96 1.82 -13.38 -2.25
N ASP A 97 1.88 -14.14 -1.16
CA ASP A 97 0.83 -15.11 -0.79
C ASP A 97 -0.52 -14.40 -0.57
N ALA A 98 -0.52 -13.31 0.18
CA ALA A 98 -1.73 -12.54 0.46
C ALA A 98 -2.29 -11.85 -0.80
N TYR A 99 -1.41 -11.39 -1.70
CA TYR A 99 -1.77 -10.77 -2.95
C TYR A 99 -2.36 -11.79 -3.93
N LEU A 100 -1.78 -12.98 -4.06
CA LEU A 100 -2.31 -14.06 -4.88
C LEU A 100 -3.68 -14.52 -4.38
N ALA A 101 -3.81 -14.76 -3.07
CA ALA A 101 -5.09 -15.12 -2.46
C ALA A 101 -6.18 -14.06 -2.69
N TRP A 102 -5.79 -12.77 -2.70
CA TRP A 102 -6.71 -11.71 -3.08
C TRP A 102 -7.11 -11.79 -4.56
N LYS A 103 -6.13 -11.96 -5.46
CA LYS A 103 -6.37 -11.99 -6.90
C LYS A 103 -7.21 -13.18 -7.36
N GLU A 104 -7.09 -14.33 -6.71
CA GLU A 104 -7.93 -15.50 -6.98
C GLU A 104 -9.42 -15.26 -6.65
N LEU A 105 -9.73 -14.31 -5.76
CA LEU A 105 -11.09 -13.96 -5.37
C LEU A 105 -11.64 -12.73 -6.12
N GLU A 106 -10.79 -12.03 -6.87
CA GLU A 106 -11.19 -10.90 -7.73
C GLU A 106 -11.66 -11.39 -9.12
N THR A 107 -11.51 -12.68 -9.41
CA THR A 107 -11.98 -13.38 -10.62
C THR A 107 -13.49 -13.57 -10.66
#